data_AF-A0A6L5GUH2-F1
#
_entry.id   AF-A0A6L5GUH2-F1
#
_cell.length_a   1.000
_cell.length_b   1.000
_cell.length_c   1.000
_cell.angle_alpha   90.00
_cell.angle_beta   90.00
_cell.angle_gamma   90.00
#
_symmetry.space_group_name_H-M   'P 1'
#
loop_
_entity.id
_entity.type
_entity.pdbx_description
1 polymer ?
#
loop_
_entity_poly.entity_id
_entity_poly.type
_entity_poly.pdbx_seq_one_letter_code
_entity_poly.pdbx_strand_id
1 'polypeptide(L)'
;MRIEDVVDQTLLNKYEFYNYGHALEILVDAYPEEWKELKECLSQLKLSLADIKISGGNESPIPKKFDDILYPFGWREIRISGDLLVKKYPRQTAQRRGKFKKEPFETMTLEGYIDGHNIDFLKNKVAFDLEWNSKDQTFDRDLLAMRTYFDCGLVDVGVIVTRSEGLNEIFKTQTDNNGKPLMRKYGASTTWIGKLLYRLDSRRNGGCPILAIGIGKECVEI
;
A
#
# COMPACT_ATOMS: atom_id res chain seq x y z
N MET A 1 -2.98 9.11 18.48
CA MET A 1 -2.47 10.36 17.88
C MET A 1 -3.54 10.90 16.93
N ARG A 2 -3.76 12.21 16.84
CA ARG A 2 -4.67 12.75 15.80
C ARG A 2 -3.87 13.05 14.55
N ILE A 3 -4.50 12.95 13.38
CA ILE A 3 -3.82 13.14 12.10
C ILE A 3 -3.29 14.57 11.98
N GLU A 4 -4.08 15.54 12.44
CA GLU A 4 -3.80 16.97 12.42
C GLU A 4 -2.62 17.36 13.33
N ASP A 5 -2.21 16.48 14.25
CA ASP A 5 -1.06 16.72 15.11
C ASP A 5 0.27 16.46 14.36
N VAL A 6 0.25 15.71 13.24
CA VAL A 6 1.47 15.23 12.55
C VAL A 6 1.49 15.42 11.03
N VAL A 7 0.35 15.79 10.44
CA VAL A 7 0.18 16.19 9.04
C VAL A 7 -0.15 17.68 8.99
N ASP A 8 0.58 18.45 8.19
CA ASP A 8 0.34 19.88 8.05
C ASP A 8 -0.93 20.21 7.25
N GLN A 9 -1.47 21.41 7.45
CA GLN A 9 -2.71 21.86 6.83
C GLN A 9 -2.65 21.86 5.29
N THR A 10 -1.46 22.04 4.70
CA THR A 10 -1.31 22.05 3.23
C THR A 10 -1.58 20.66 2.67
N LEU A 11 -1.06 19.62 3.33
CA LEU A 11 -1.36 18.23 2.97
C LEU A 11 -2.81 17.87 3.29
N LEU A 12 -3.36 18.28 4.44
CA LEU A 12 -4.76 18.01 4.79
C LEU A 12 -5.77 18.62 3.82
N ASN A 13 -5.43 19.75 3.18
CA ASN A 13 -6.28 20.37 2.15
C ASN A 13 -6.24 19.60 0.82
N LYS A 14 -5.21 18.77 0.62
CA LYS A 14 -4.93 18.06 -0.63
C LYS A 14 -5.21 16.56 -0.56
N TYR A 15 -5.20 16.00 0.63
CA TYR A 15 -5.28 14.56 0.85
C TYR A 15 -6.23 14.22 1.99
N GLU A 16 -6.94 13.12 1.83
CA GLU A 16 -7.67 12.46 2.89
C GLU A 16 -6.77 11.41 3.54
N PHE A 17 -6.74 11.32 4.87
CA PHE A 17 -5.93 10.36 5.60
C PHE A 17 -6.81 9.49 6.50
N TYR A 18 -6.57 8.18 6.50
CA TYR A 18 -7.30 7.22 7.30
C TYR A 18 -6.32 6.27 7.99
N ASN A 19 -6.27 6.34 9.32
CA ASN A 19 -5.32 5.60 10.15
C ASN A 19 -5.95 4.29 10.68
N TYR A 20 -5.46 3.14 10.23
CA TYR A 20 -5.91 1.83 10.70
C TYR A 20 -4.80 1.11 11.47
N GLY A 21 -5.14 0.60 12.65
CA GLY A 21 -4.21 -0.23 13.43
C GLY A 21 -2.99 0.51 13.98
N HIS A 22 -3.09 1.81 14.21
CA HIS A 22 -1.99 2.67 14.68
C HIS A 22 -0.84 2.83 13.67
N ALA A 23 -1.15 2.74 12.37
CA ALA A 23 -0.15 2.90 11.31
C ALA A 23 0.57 4.24 11.39
N LEU A 24 -0.17 5.33 11.65
CA LEU A 24 0.41 6.67 11.75
C LEU A 24 1.36 6.80 12.94
N GLU A 25 1.00 6.23 14.10
CA GLU A 25 1.87 6.20 15.27
C GLU A 25 3.16 5.42 14.99
N ILE A 26 3.07 4.27 14.33
CA ILE A 26 4.24 3.48 13.94
C ILE A 26 5.13 4.27 12.97
N LEU A 27 4.55 4.92 11.95
CA LEU A 27 5.28 5.76 11.02
C LEU A 27 5.98 6.93 11.72
N VAL A 28 5.30 7.62 12.62
CA VAL A 28 5.85 8.81 13.29
C VAL A 28 6.95 8.44 14.29
N ASP A 29 6.75 7.40 15.09
CA ASP A 29 7.63 7.10 16.22
C ASP A 29 8.75 6.11 15.86
N ALA A 30 8.45 5.08 15.06
CA ALA A 30 9.41 4.03 14.71
C ALA A 30 10.12 4.28 13.37
N TYR A 31 9.46 4.96 12.44
CA TYR A 31 9.97 5.22 11.08
C TYR A 31 9.94 6.72 10.68
N PRO A 32 10.47 7.63 11.53
CA PRO A 32 10.30 9.07 11.35
C PRO A 32 10.91 9.61 10.05
N GLU A 33 12.00 9.02 9.56
CA GLU A 33 12.63 9.43 8.29
C GLU A 33 11.77 9.00 7.09
N GLU A 34 11.27 7.76 7.07
CA GLU A 34 10.33 7.30 6.05
C GLU A 34 9.06 8.16 6.05
N TRP A 35 8.52 8.48 7.22
CA TRP A 35 7.34 9.34 7.32
C TRP A 35 7.59 10.75 6.76
N LYS A 36 8.75 11.33 7.06
CA LYS A 36 9.16 12.63 6.51
C LYS A 36 9.26 12.59 4.98
N GLU A 37 9.88 11.55 4.43
CA GLU A 37 10.02 11.37 2.98
C GLU A 37 8.67 11.14 2.30
N LEU A 38 7.75 10.40 2.92
CA LEU A 38 6.40 10.23 2.41
C LEU A 38 5.64 11.56 2.36
N LYS A 39 5.75 12.38 3.41
CA LYS A 39 5.17 13.74 3.40
C LYS A 39 5.79 14.63 2.32
N GLU A 40 7.10 14.53 2.10
CA GLU A 40 7.79 15.24 1.03
C GLU A 40 7.32 14.77 -0.35
N CYS A 41 7.11 13.47 -0.54
CA CYS A 41 6.54 12.93 -1.77
C CYS A 41 5.14 13.47 -2.04
N LEU A 42 4.26 13.45 -1.03
CA LEU A 42 2.90 13.99 -1.13
C LEU A 42 2.93 15.52 -1.37
N SER A 43 3.85 16.26 -0.75
CA SER A 43 3.91 17.72 -0.92
C SER A 43 4.35 18.12 -2.34
N GLN A 44 5.26 17.36 -2.94
CA GLN A 44 5.81 17.58 -4.28
C GLN A 44 4.91 17.04 -5.41
N LEU A 45 3.96 16.16 -5.11
CA LEU A 45 3.06 15.59 -6.11
C LEU A 45 2.22 16.69 -6.77
N LYS A 46 2.37 16.81 -8.09
CA LYS A 46 1.58 17.70 -8.94
C LYS A 46 0.95 16.87 -10.05
N LEU A 47 -0.38 16.88 -10.13
CA LEU A 47 -1.11 16.23 -11.22
C LEU A 47 -1.57 17.31 -12.18
N SER A 48 -1.37 17.13 -13.48
CA SER A 48 -1.94 18.01 -14.50
C SER A 48 -3.18 17.38 -15.12
N LEU A 49 -4.05 18.19 -15.71
CA LEU A 49 -5.14 17.66 -16.54
C LEU A 49 -4.62 16.76 -17.68
N ALA A 50 -3.43 17.03 -18.23
CA ALA A 50 -2.82 16.19 -19.25
C ALA A 50 -2.51 14.79 -18.72
N ASP A 51 -1.94 14.68 -17.51
CA ASP A 51 -1.64 13.39 -16.86
C ASP A 51 -2.90 12.52 -16.71
N ILE A 52 -4.02 13.17 -16.39
CA ILE A 52 -5.30 12.51 -16.15
C ILE A 52 -5.95 12.05 -17.47
N LYS A 53 -5.79 12.84 -18.55
CA LYS A 53 -6.39 12.63 -19.88
C LYS A 53 -5.72 11.55 -20.72
N ILE A 54 -4.44 11.24 -20.48
CA ILE A 54 -3.71 10.15 -21.15
C ILE A 54 -4.43 8.81 -20.94
N SER A 55 -4.33 7.87 -21.89
CA SER A 55 -4.88 6.51 -21.79
C SER A 55 -4.46 5.81 -20.49
N GLY A 56 -5.32 4.93 -19.96
CA GLY A 56 -4.99 4.09 -18.81
C GLY A 56 -4.11 2.89 -19.19
N GLY A 57 -3.58 2.17 -18.21
CA GLY A 57 -2.61 1.07 -18.38
C GLY A 57 -1.22 1.46 -17.89
N ASN A 58 -0.18 0.73 -18.31
CA ASN A 58 1.23 1.04 -17.99
C ASN A 58 1.75 2.36 -18.59
N GLU A 59 0.87 3.16 -19.22
CA GLU A 59 1.18 4.43 -19.85
C GLU A 59 0.82 5.66 -19.00
N SER A 60 0.20 5.46 -17.82
CA SER A 60 -0.08 6.61 -16.94
C SER A 60 1.25 7.19 -16.43
N PRO A 61 1.46 8.51 -16.54
CA PRO A 61 2.68 9.14 -16.01
C PRO A 61 2.67 9.24 -14.49
N ILE A 62 1.55 8.96 -13.82
CA ILE A 62 1.36 9.23 -12.40
C ILE A 62 2.24 8.35 -11.51
N PRO A 63 2.31 7.01 -11.69
CA PRO A 63 3.26 6.18 -10.94
C PRO A 63 4.71 6.67 -11.05
N LYS A 64 5.13 7.06 -12.26
CA LYS A 64 6.47 7.60 -12.49
C LYS A 64 6.77 8.86 -11.68
N LYS A 65 5.77 9.70 -11.38
CA LYS A 65 5.97 10.87 -10.52
C LYS A 65 6.33 10.48 -9.08
N PHE A 66 5.80 9.36 -8.59
CA PHE A 66 6.20 8.81 -7.29
C PHE A 66 7.60 8.21 -7.37
N ASP A 67 7.92 7.48 -8.45
CA ASP A 67 9.28 6.95 -8.70
C ASP A 67 10.33 8.06 -8.63
N ASP A 68 10.12 9.14 -9.39
CA ASP A 68 11.05 10.26 -9.52
C ASP A 68 11.36 10.93 -8.17
N ILE A 69 10.45 10.85 -7.19
CA ILE A 69 10.62 11.42 -5.85
C ILE A 69 11.16 10.39 -4.85
N LEU A 70 10.59 9.19 -4.81
CA LEU A 70 10.89 8.18 -3.79
C LEU A 70 12.18 7.39 -4.07
N TYR A 71 12.55 7.18 -5.34
CA TYR A 71 13.78 6.45 -5.67
C TYR A 71 15.04 7.18 -5.19
N PRO A 72 15.17 8.51 -5.33
CA PRO A 72 16.27 9.26 -4.72
C PRO A 72 16.39 9.09 -3.20
N PHE A 73 15.27 8.90 -2.50
CA PHE A 73 15.23 8.61 -1.06
C PHE A 73 15.56 7.15 -0.70
N GLY A 74 15.78 6.29 -1.69
CA GLY A 74 16.18 4.89 -1.48
C GLY A 74 15.04 3.88 -1.44
N TRP A 75 13.80 4.31 -1.69
CA TRP A 75 12.67 3.40 -1.86
C TRP A 75 12.80 2.62 -3.17
N ARG A 76 12.40 1.35 -3.18
CA ARG A 76 12.52 0.50 -4.36
C ARG A 76 11.28 -0.38 -4.52
N GLU A 77 10.91 -0.67 -5.76
CA GLU A 77 10.04 -1.80 -6.06
C GLU A 77 10.74 -3.08 -5.62
N ILE A 78 10.06 -3.88 -4.78
CA ILE A 78 10.60 -5.11 -4.25
C ILE A 78 9.62 -6.26 -4.47
N ARG A 79 10.13 -7.34 -5.06
CA ARG A 79 9.49 -8.65 -5.00
C ARG A 79 10.01 -9.39 -3.76
N ILE A 80 9.10 -9.76 -2.87
CA ILE A 80 9.42 -10.56 -1.68
C ILE A 80 8.97 -12.00 -1.93
N SER A 81 9.90 -12.94 -1.83
CA SER A 81 9.60 -14.38 -1.81
C SER A 81 10.34 -15.10 -0.69
N GLY A 82 9.80 -16.25 -0.27
CA GLY A 82 10.39 -17.07 0.77
C GLY A 82 9.70 -18.41 0.96
N ASP A 83 10.48 -19.43 1.32
CA ASP A 83 9.97 -20.76 1.61
C ASP A 83 9.78 -20.95 3.12
N LEU A 84 8.85 -21.82 3.50
CA LEU A 84 8.66 -22.20 4.90
C LEU A 84 9.25 -23.58 5.18
N LEU A 85 10.36 -23.61 5.92
CA LEU A 85 10.96 -24.84 6.42
C LEU A 85 10.23 -25.34 7.67
N VAL A 86 9.52 -26.45 7.53
CA VAL A 86 8.78 -27.10 8.63
C VAL A 86 9.57 -28.31 9.13
N LYS A 87 9.89 -28.32 10.42
CA LYS A 87 10.59 -29.43 11.10
C LYS A 87 9.71 -30.00 12.20
N LYS A 88 9.44 -31.31 12.15
CA LYS A 88 8.62 -32.01 13.15
C LYS A 88 9.52 -32.85 14.07
N TYR A 89 9.46 -32.56 15.36
CA TYR A 89 10.28 -33.22 16.38
C TYR A 89 9.41 -34.12 17.25
N PRO A 90 9.65 -35.45 17.27
CA PRO A 90 8.86 -36.33 18.11
C PRO A 90 9.33 -36.22 19.56
N ARG A 91 8.50 -36.67 20.51
CA ARG A 91 8.93 -36.81 21.91
C ARG A 91 10.13 -37.76 22.02
N GLN A 92 11.05 -37.46 22.92
CA GLN A 92 12.26 -38.27 23.11
C GLN A 92 11.93 -39.66 23.68
N THR A 93 10.98 -39.72 24.61
CA THR A 93 10.46 -40.97 25.20
C THR A 93 8.97 -40.78 25.52
N ALA A 94 8.18 -41.86 25.48
CA ALA A 94 6.74 -41.80 25.79
C ALA A 94 6.46 -41.37 27.25
N GLN A 95 7.39 -41.65 28.17
CA GLN A 95 7.22 -41.45 29.60
C GLN A 95 7.60 -40.03 30.09
N ARG A 96 8.43 -39.28 29.35
CA ARG A 96 8.85 -37.93 29.77
C ARG A 96 8.15 -36.85 28.95
N ARG A 97 7.14 -36.22 29.55
CA ARG A 97 6.44 -35.07 28.94
C ARG A 97 7.38 -33.85 28.81
N GLY A 98 7.28 -33.11 27.70
CA GLY A 98 7.99 -31.84 27.49
C GLY A 98 9.40 -31.93 26.91
N LYS A 99 9.96 -33.14 26.69
CA LYS A 99 11.27 -33.32 26.04
C LYS A 99 11.12 -33.89 24.63
N PHE A 100 11.62 -33.16 23.63
CA PHE A 100 11.63 -33.53 22.21
C PHE A 100 13.02 -34.00 21.77
N LYS A 101 13.10 -34.78 20.69
CA LYS A 101 14.39 -35.17 20.10
C LYS A 101 15.10 -33.93 19.51
N LYS A 102 16.43 -33.99 19.42
CA LYS A 102 17.26 -32.94 18.81
C LYS A 102 17.17 -32.93 17.28
N GLU A 103 17.03 -34.09 16.68
CA GLU A 103 16.85 -34.24 15.22
C GLU A 103 15.36 -34.38 14.88
N PRO A 104 14.91 -33.74 13.79
CA PRO A 104 13.54 -33.89 13.32
C PRO A 104 13.32 -35.29 12.74
N PHE A 105 12.12 -35.86 12.92
CA PHE A 105 11.75 -37.11 12.24
C PHE A 105 11.29 -36.86 10.80
N GLU A 106 10.81 -35.65 10.54
CA GLU A 106 10.32 -35.21 9.24
C GLU A 106 10.68 -33.73 9.07
N THR A 107 11.25 -33.41 7.91
CA THR A 107 11.52 -32.05 7.46
C THR A 107 10.90 -31.89 6.09
N MET A 108 10.18 -30.79 5.88
CA MET A 108 9.62 -30.43 4.59
C MET A 108 9.75 -28.92 4.35
N THR A 109 9.84 -28.54 3.09
CA THR A 109 9.83 -27.15 2.66
C THR A 109 8.54 -26.89 1.91
N LEU A 110 7.81 -25.86 2.32
CA LEU A 110 6.72 -25.31 1.53
C LEU A 110 7.32 -24.22 0.65
N GLU A 111 7.58 -24.56 -0.61
CA GLU A 111 8.14 -23.63 -1.59
C GLU A 111 7.14 -22.49 -1.88
N GLY A 112 7.64 -21.26 -1.97
CA GLY A 112 6.82 -20.09 -2.27
C GLY A 112 5.76 -19.81 -1.21
N TYR A 113 6.01 -20.18 0.06
CA TYR A 113 5.10 -19.88 1.17
C TYR A 113 4.79 -18.38 1.28
N ILE A 114 5.83 -17.57 1.02
CA ILE A 114 5.72 -16.15 0.74
C ILE A 114 5.95 -16.00 -0.77
N ASP A 115 4.89 -15.79 -1.54
CA ASP A 115 4.96 -15.40 -2.97
C ASP A 115 3.79 -14.44 -3.23
N GLY A 116 3.92 -13.26 -2.63
CA GLY A 116 2.93 -12.19 -2.70
C GLY A 116 3.09 -11.31 -3.93
N HIS A 117 2.25 -10.29 -4.02
CA HIS A 117 2.40 -9.25 -5.04
C HIS A 117 3.65 -8.41 -4.78
N ASN A 118 4.25 -7.85 -5.85
CA ASN A 118 5.30 -6.86 -5.69
C ASN A 118 4.75 -5.69 -4.87
N ILE A 119 5.60 -5.11 -4.03
CA ILE A 119 5.32 -3.83 -3.37
C ILE A 119 5.94 -2.76 -4.24
N ASP A 120 5.18 -1.72 -4.59
CA ASP A 120 5.66 -0.64 -5.45
C ASP A 120 6.89 0.04 -4.84
N PHE A 121 6.87 0.26 -3.52
CA PHE A 121 7.96 0.87 -2.78
C PHE A 121 8.11 0.24 -1.40
N LEU A 122 9.28 -0.35 -1.15
CA LEU A 122 9.68 -0.79 0.19
C LEU A 122 10.95 -0.05 0.61
N LYS A 123 10.94 0.47 1.83
CA LYS A 123 12.14 0.97 2.52
C LYS A 123 12.11 0.50 3.96
N ASN A 124 13.19 -0.15 4.39
CA ASN A 124 13.26 -0.83 5.69
C ASN A 124 12.04 -1.75 5.88
N LYS A 125 11.13 -1.41 6.79
CA LYS A 125 9.92 -2.18 7.10
C LYS A 125 8.63 -1.40 6.83
N VAL A 126 8.73 -0.34 6.03
CA VAL A 126 7.58 0.47 5.58
C VAL A 126 7.29 0.13 4.13
N ALA A 127 6.11 -0.45 3.88
CA ALA A 127 5.61 -0.74 2.54
C ALA A 127 4.72 0.41 2.05
N PHE A 128 4.83 0.78 0.78
CA PHE A 128 3.99 1.79 0.15
C PHE A 128 3.54 1.28 -1.22
N ASP A 129 2.23 1.30 -1.46
CA ASP A 129 1.60 0.96 -2.74
C ASP A 129 0.78 2.13 -3.28
N LEU A 130 0.89 2.39 -4.58
CA LEU A 130 0.16 3.43 -5.30
C LEU A 130 -0.89 2.80 -6.23
N GLU A 131 -2.14 2.98 -5.87
CA GLU A 131 -3.28 2.48 -6.64
C GLU A 131 -4.04 3.60 -7.33
N TRP A 132 -3.56 4.02 -8.51
CA TRP A 132 -4.15 5.14 -9.25
C TRP A 132 -5.47 4.80 -9.96
N ASN A 133 -5.50 3.79 -10.84
CA ASN A 133 -6.71 3.47 -11.63
C ASN A 133 -6.73 2.01 -12.10
N SER A 134 -6.24 1.12 -11.26
CA SER A 134 -6.30 -0.33 -11.45
C SER A 134 -7.72 -0.84 -11.25
N LYS A 135 -7.96 -2.13 -11.49
CA LYS A 135 -9.23 -2.78 -11.11
C LYS A 135 -9.32 -2.85 -9.59
N ASP A 136 -10.51 -2.66 -9.01
CA ASP A 136 -10.65 -2.61 -7.55
C ASP A 136 -10.26 -3.91 -6.81
N GLN A 137 -10.24 -5.06 -7.49
CA GLN A 137 -9.75 -6.33 -6.93
C GLN A 137 -8.27 -6.28 -6.56
N THR A 138 -7.52 -5.34 -7.13
CA THR A 138 -6.12 -5.10 -6.80
C THR A 138 -5.93 -4.89 -5.30
N PHE A 139 -6.80 -4.11 -4.63
CA PHE A 139 -6.69 -3.90 -3.18
C PHE A 139 -6.74 -5.20 -2.37
N ASP A 140 -7.51 -6.21 -2.80
CA ASP A 140 -7.58 -7.47 -2.05
C ASP A 140 -6.25 -8.23 -2.10
N ARG A 141 -5.53 -8.11 -3.21
CA ARG A 141 -4.20 -8.69 -3.40
C ARG A 141 -3.16 -7.92 -2.59
N ASP A 142 -3.17 -6.59 -2.65
CA ASP A 142 -2.16 -5.77 -1.98
C ASP A 142 -2.31 -5.87 -0.46
N LEU A 143 -3.55 -5.84 0.05
CA LEU A 143 -3.83 -6.04 1.48
C LEU A 143 -3.44 -7.46 1.95
N LEU A 144 -3.63 -8.48 1.11
CA LEU A 144 -3.18 -9.85 1.40
C LEU A 144 -1.64 -9.94 1.45
N ALA A 145 -0.95 -9.27 0.53
CA ALA A 145 0.50 -9.22 0.49
C ALA A 145 1.03 -8.50 1.75
N MET A 146 0.55 -7.29 2.04
CA MET A 146 0.92 -6.53 3.23
C MET A 146 0.67 -7.31 4.53
N ARG A 147 -0.46 -8.02 4.63
CA ARG A 147 -0.73 -8.92 5.75
C ARG A 147 0.32 -10.01 5.87
N THR A 148 0.64 -10.68 4.77
CA THR A 148 1.60 -11.81 4.76
C THR A 148 2.99 -11.33 5.17
N TYR A 149 3.43 -10.18 4.64
CA TYR A 149 4.72 -9.59 4.96
C TYR A 149 4.80 -9.13 6.41
N PHE A 150 3.69 -8.62 6.96
CA PHE A 150 3.58 -8.30 8.38
C PHE A 150 3.63 -9.53 9.28
N ASP A 151 2.85 -10.57 8.97
CA ASP A 151 2.83 -11.82 9.75
C ASP A 151 4.22 -12.51 9.75
N CYS A 152 5.04 -12.27 8.71
CA CYS A 152 6.42 -12.74 8.61
C CYS A 152 7.47 -11.80 9.23
N GLY A 153 7.06 -10.63 9.74
CA GLY A 153 7.94 -9.62 10.34
C GLY A 153 8.82 -8.85 9.34
N LEU A 154 8.48 -8.89 8.05
CA LEU A 154 9.19 -8.21 6.95
C LEU A 154 8.73 -6.75 6.77
N VAL A 155 7.48 -6.46 7.12
CA VAL A 155 6.87 -5.13 7.09
C VAL A 155 6.22 -4.88 8.45
N ASP A 156 6.33 -3.67 8.98
CA ASP A 156 5.69 -3.28 10.24
C ASP A 156 4.48 -2.36 10.01
N VAL A 157 4.45 -1.65 8.88
CA VAL A 157 3.36 -0.76 8.49
C VAL A 157 3.28 -0.61 6.97
N GLY A 158 2.05 -0.58 6.45
CA GLY A 158 1.75 -0.31 5.04
C GLY A 158 1.14 1.08 4.84
N VAL A 159 1.41 1.68 3.68
CA VAL A 159 0.79 2.90 3.20
C VAL A 159 0.17 2.61 1.84
N ILE A 160 -1.10 2.97 1.65
CA ILE A 160 -1.76 2.81 0.35
C ILE A 160 -2.28 4.17 -0.08
N VAL A 161 -1.79 4.66 -1.21
CA VAL A 161 -2.22 5.92 -1.81
C VAL A 161 -3.13 5.61 -2.99
N THR A 162 -4.31 6.21 -3.02
CA THR A 162 -5.27 6.05 -4.12
C THR A 162 -6.06 7.34 -4.34
N ARG A 163 -6.96 7.38 -5.32
CA ARG A 163 -7.78 8.57 -5.60
C ARG A 163 -8.87 8.78 -4.54
N SER A 164 -9.10 10.04 -4.14
CA SER A 164 -10.30 10.42 -3.40
C SER A 164 -11.55 10.44 -4.31
N GLU A 165 -12.73 10.53 -3.70
CA GLU A 165 -13.97 10.77 -4.44
C GLU A 165 -14.01 12.17 -5.08
N GLY A 166 -13.36 13.16 -4.48
CA GLY A 166 -13.36 14.56 -4.94
C GLY A 166 -12.86 14.73 -6.39
N LEU A 167 -11.95 13.87 -6.84
CA LEU A 167 -11.47 13.85 -8.23
C LEU A 167 -12.58 13.60 -9.27
N ASN A 168 -13.71 12.99 -8.87
CA ASN A 168 -14.85 12.78 -9.75
C ASN A 168 -15.46 14.10 -10.27
N GLU A 169 -15.29 15.22 -9.57
CA GLU A 169 -15.72 16.53 -10.06
C GLU A 169 -14.98 16.92 -11.36
N ILE A 170 -13.68 16.64 -11.42
CA ILE A 170 -12.87 16.85 -12.62
C ILE A 170 -13.27 15.84 -13.70
N PHE A 171 -13.42 14.57 -13.35
CA PHE A 171 -13.71 13.52 -14.34
C PHE A 171 -15.08 13.67 -15.00
N LYS A 172 -16.07 14.27 -14.31
CA LYS A 172 -17.40 14.57 -14.84
C LYS A 172 -17.41 15.73 -15.85
N THR A 173 -16.49 16.67 -15.70
CA THR A 173 -16.45 17.90 -16.51
C THR A 173 -15.46 17.85 -17.67
N GLN A 174 -14.51 16.90 -17.63
CA GLN A 174 -13.43 16.79 -18.60
C GLN A 174 -13.58 15.58 -19.54
N THR A 175 -13.02 15.70 -20.74
CA THR A 175 -12.90 14.63 -21.73
C THR A 175 -11.46 14.16 -21.91
N ASP A 176 -11.29 12.92 -22.34
CA ASP A 176 -10.01 12.42 -22.82
C ASP A 176 -9.60 13.09 -24.16
N ASN A 177 -8.42 12.74 -24.65
CA ASN A 177 -7.88 13.26 -25.91
C ASN A 177 -8.71 12.87 -27.15
N ASN A 178 -9.64 11.91 -27.01
CA ASN A 178 -10.55 11.47 -28.07
C ASN A 178 -11.96 12.06 -27.91
N GLY A 179 -12.16 13.01 -26.99
CA GLY A 179 -13.45 13.65 -26.72
C GLY A 179 -14.44 12.79 -25.94
N LYS A 180 -14.02 11.66 -25.36
CA LYS A 180 -14.87 10.81 -24.52
C LYS A 180 -14.85 11.28 -23.06
N PRO A 181 -15.96 11.20 -22.31
CA PRO A 181 -15.99 11.59 -20.91
C PRO A 181 -15.00 10.78 -20.06
N LEU A 182 -14.20 11.45 -19.22
CA LEU A 182 -13.22 10.78 -18.35
C LEU A 182 -13.87 9.83 -17.34
N MET A 183 -15.11 10.07 -16.94
CA MET A 183 -15.86 9.16 -16.05
C MET A 183 -15.92 7.71 -16.54
N ARG A 184 -15.83 7.47 -17.86
CA ARG A 184 -15.79 6.09 -18.40
C ARG A 184 -14.50 5.35 -18.01
N LYS A 185 -13.39 6.08 -17.84
CA LYS A 185 -12.08 5.55 -17.45
C LYS A 185 -11.97 5.35 -15.94
N TYR A 186 -12.48 6.30 -15.15
CA TYR A 186 -12.39 6.33 -13.69
C TYR A 186 -13.67 5.80 -13.01
N GLY A 187 -14.33 4.83 -13.65
CA GLY A 187 -15.63 4.31 -13.22
C GLY A 187 -15.59 3.51 -11.92
N ALA A 188 -16.77 3.09 -11.46
CA ALA A 188 -16.98 2.44 -10.15
C ALA A 188 -16.22 1.11 -9.93
N SER A 189 -15.68 0.49 -10.98
CA SER A 189 -14.89 -0.75 -10.93
C SER A 189 -13.37 -0.52 -10.77
N THR A 190 -12.94 0.74 -10.61
CA THR A 190 -11.53 1.10 -10.46
C THR A 190 -11.17 1.42 -9.00
N THR A 191 -9.88 1.43 -8.68
CA THR A 191 -9.37 1.76 -7.35
C THR A 191 -9.64 3.22 -6.98
N TRP A 192 -10.26 3.45 -5.83
CA TRP A 192 -10.41 4.75 -5.18
C TRP A 192 -10.68 4.53 -3.68
N ILE A 193 -10.59 5.59 -2.89
CA ILE A 193 -10.53 5.50 -1.43
C ILE A 193 -11.73 4.76 -0.83
N GLY A 194 -12.96 4.99 -1.30
CA GLY A 194 -14.14 4.31 -0.78
C GLY A 194 -14.15 2.79 -1.03
N LYS A 195 -13.47 2.31 -2.08
CA LYS A 195 -13.27 0.87 -2.32
C LYS A 195 -12.22 0.26 -1.40
N LEU A 196 -11.23 1.05 -1.00
CA LEU A 196 -10.22 0.63 -0.03
C LEU A 196 -10.79 0.62 1.39
N LEU A 197 -11.48 1.69 1.81
CA LEU A 197 -12.03 1.83 3.16
C LEU A 197 -12.98 0.68 3.52
N TYR A 198 -13.90 0.29 2.63
CA TYR A 198 -14.76 -0.88 2.87
C TYR A 198 -13.98 -2.16 3.18
N ARG A 199 -12.80 -2.34 2.57
CA ARG A 199 -11.92 -3.51 2.78
C ARG A 199 -11.15 -3.39 4.09
N LEU A 200 -10.69 -2.20 4.44
CA LEU A 200 -10.02 -1.93 5.72
C LEU A 200 -10.98 -2.02 6.92
N ASP A 201 -12.20 -1.52 6.77
CA ASP A 201 -13.27 -1.63 7.77
C ASP A 201 -13.66 -3.09 8.01
N SER A 202 -13.62 -3.92 6.96
CA SER A 202 -13.78 -5.37 7.06
C SER A 202 -12.49 -6.12 7.43
N ARG A 203 -11.42 -5.40 7.81
CA ARG A 203 -10.14 -5.94 8.30
C ARG A 203 -9.45 -6.88 7.33
N ARG A 204 -9.54 -6.64 6.02
CA ARG A 204 -8.88 -7.46 5.00
C ARG A 204 -7.34 -7.39 5.06
N ASN A 205 -6.79 -6.34 5.66
CA ASN A 205 -5.36 -6.21 6.01
C ASN A 205 -4.91 -7.14 7.17
N GLY A 206 -5.82 -7.86 7.82
CA GLY A 206 -5.49 -8.70 8.96
C GLY A 206 -4.86 -7.89 10.10
N GLY A 207 -3.66 -8.29 10.52
CA GLY A 207 -2.89 -7.64 11.58
C GLY A 207 -2.07 -6.44 11.13
N CYS A 208 -1.82 -6.26 9.82
CA CYS A 208 -0.93 -5.23 9.31
C CYS A 208 -1.54 -3.82 9.49
N PRO A 209 -0.87 -2.89 10.20
CA PRO A 209 -1.28 -1.49 10.27
C PRO A 209 -1.22 -0.82 8.89
N ILE A 210 -2.27 -0.10 8.50
CA ILE A 210 -2.37 0.58 7.20
C ILE A 210 -2.70 2.06 7.38
N LEU A 211 -1.92 2.94 6.76
CA LEU A 211 -2.29 4.32 6.49
C LEU A 211 -2.84 4.42 5.06
N ALA A 212 -4.15 4.65 4.93
CA ALA A 212 -4.78 4.87 3.63
C ALA A 212 -4.87 6.37 3.32
N ILE A 213 -4.50 6.75 2.10
CA ILE A 213 -4.44 8.15 1.67
C ILE A 213 -5.21 8.34 0.37
N GLY A 214 -6.17 9.27 0.37
CA GLY A 214 -6.95 9.67 -0.80
C GLY A 214 -6.39 10.95 -1.44
N ILE A 215 -5.98 10.91 -2.69
CA ILE A 215 -5.53 12.07 -3.47
C ILE A 215 -6.73 12.95 -3.81
N GLY A 216 -6.77 14.17 -3.28
CA GLY A 216 -7.80 15.19 -3.53
C GLY A 216 -7.74 15.81 -4.91
N LYS A 217 -8.80 16.55 -5.28
CA LYS A 217 -8.85 17.33 -6.53
C LYS A 217 -7.89 18.52 -6.50
N GLU A 218 -7.54 18.98 -5.30
CA GLU A 218 -6.61 20.07 -5.01
C GLU A 218 -5.16 19.73 -5.37
N CYS A 219 -4.86 18.45 -5.62
CA CYS A 219 -3.59 18.00 -6.19
C CYS A 219 -3.51 18.22 -7.71
N VAL A 220 -4.62 18.56 -8.37
CA VAL A 220 -4.69 18.76 -9.81
C VAL A 220 -4.52 20.24 -10.15
N GLU A 221 -3.47 20.56 -10.90
CA GLU A 221 -3.25 21.85 -11.54
C GLU A 221 -4.19 21.95 -12.76
N ILE A 222 -5.16 22.87 -12.67
CA ILE A 222 -6.19 23.16 -13.68
C ILE A 222 -5.74 24.33 -14.56
#